data_AF-A0A958T7K2-F1
#
_entry.id   AF-A0A958T7K2-F1
#
_cell.length_a   1.000
_cell.length_b   1.000
_cell.length_c   1.000
_cell.angle_alpha   90.00
_cell.angle_beta   90.00
_cell.angle_gamma   90.00
#
_symmetry.space_group_name_H-M   'P 1'
#
loop_
_entity.id
_entity.type
_entity.pdbx_description
1 polymer ?
#
loop_
_entity_poly.entity_id
_entity_poly.type
_entity_poly.pdbx_seq_one_letter_code
_entity_poly.pdbx_strand_id
1 'polypeptide(L)'
;MGYLHVTKLTSKKDKANYIYQLTQDINALELMLSENMIETAPIRIGAEQEFCITTDEFLPNTNSLELLEEINDPHFTTEIGVFNLEINSDPLELKNDCFSKLHQQLNDLLKKAHLAAGEQQTKIVLTGILPTLSLKHIKLDHMTPIQRYYVLNEAIKESRKQDFNFHIKGVDELNLLNDSVMLEACNTSFQMHLQIHPNDFIHSYNWAQAISGPVLSVCANSPLLFGKELWKETRIALFTQSVDTRANSFLLNERQSRVSFGAHWETGTAVDIFKDNISRFRSLITSTYDRDSVEMIKNGEVPKLMALQLHNGTVYRWNRVCYGIGNGKPHLRIECRYIPSGPSVADEIANMAFWVGLMTGRPKKYDNIHEKWDFKDAKINFFRAARQGMATQFNWDNEIIACQDLILKELLPIAYSGLRKMNVSTTDIEYYLKIIENRVLHRNGSQWMVLSYRNLLKQHKPYAASQILAATIYNKQMRDFPVASWKLIESESEMSFKSANTVKHFMTTSVFTVDANDSLQLVYNIMVWKKINHVPVINTKKELVGILSIKDISPENLNTTVDKIMCKQVVTISESDTIKRAKQLFNTHKINSLPVVQEKRLLGILTTNDI
;
A
#
# COMPACT_ATOMS: atom_id res chain seq x y z
N MET A 1 -14.16 -1.72 -10.92
CA MET A 1 -14.84 -0.63 -10.17
C MET A 1 -16.05 -1.06 -9.34
N GLY A 2 -16.17 -0.51 -8.12
CA GLY A 2 -17.37 -0.61 -7.28
C GLY A 2 -18.39 0.48 -7.59
N TYR A 3 -19.67 0.21 -7.35
CA TYR A 3 -20.75 1.18 -7.57
C TYR A 3 -20.57 2.45 -6.71
N LEU A 4 -20.54 3.64 -7.32
CA LEU A 4 -20.32 4.91 -6.61
C LEU A 4 -21.54 5.39 -5.81
N HIS A 5 -22.75 5.05 -6.27
CA HIS A 5 -23.99 5.38 -5.57
C HIS A 5 -24.34 4.32 -4.52
N VAL A 6 -23.96 4.59 -3.28
CA VAL A 6 -24.20 3.69 -2.15
C VAL A 6 -24.79 4.42 -0.97
N THR A 7 -25.64 3.72 -0.23
CA THR A 7 -26.20 4.19 1.03
C THR A 7 -25.85 3.21 2.14
N LYS A 8 -25.95 3.68 3.37
CA LYS A 8 -25.69 2.86 4.54
C LYS A 8 -26.88 1.95 4.83
N LEU A 9 -26.60 0.71 5.22
CA LEU A 9 -27.61 -0.30 5.53
C LEU A 9 -28.23 -0.07 6.93
N THR A 10 -29.09 0.95 7.09
CA THR A 10 -29.61 1.38 8.39
C THR A 10 -30.97 0.78 8.74
N SER A 11 -31.96 0.82 7.83
CA SER A 11 -33.33 0.40 8.12
C SER A 11 -33.53 -1.12 8.06
N LYS A 12 -34.52 -1.63 8.79
CA LYS A 12 -34.90 -3.07 8.71
C LYS A 12 -35.35 -3.47 7.30
N LYS A 13 -36.05 -2.56 6.60
CA LYS A 13 -36.54 -2.78 5.24
C LYS A 13 -35.39 -2.89 4.25
N ASP A 14 -34.41 -1.99 4.33
CA ASP A 14 -33.24 -2.01 3.43
C ASP A 14 -32.39 -3.25 3.67
N LYS A 15 -32.23 -3.67 4.94
CA LYS A 15 -31.57 -4.93 5.29
C LYS A 15 -32.26 -6.14 4.67
N ALA A 16 -33.58 -6.23 4.81
CA ALA A 16 -34.35 -7.34 4.25
C ALA A 16 -34.27 -7.36 2.71
N ASN A 17 -34.42 -6.20 2.06
CA ASN A 17 -34.31 -6.08 0.61
C ASN A 17 -32.90 -6.45 0.11
N TYR A 18 -31.85 -5.94 0.75
CA TYR A 18 -30.47 -6.29 0.42
C TYR A 18 -30.22 -7.79 0.55
N ILE A 19 -30.66 -8.40 1.65
CA ILE A 19 -30.46 -9.84 1.89
C ILE A 19 -31.19 -10.65 0.83
N TYR A 20 -32.43 -10.29 0.50
CA TYR A 20 -33.18 -10.92 -0.58
C TYR A 20 -32.41 -10.83 -1.90
N GLN A 21 -31.98 -9.63 -2.32
CA GLN A 21 -31.24 -9.44 -3.56
C GLN A 21 -29.90 -10.19 -3.57
N LEU A 22 -29.18 -10.22 -2.44
CA LEU A 22 -27.94 -10.97 -2.32
C LEU A 22 -28.18 -12.48 -2.47
N THR A 23 -29.25 -13.01 -1.89
CA THR A 23 -29.62 -14.43 -2.07
C THR A 23 -29.96 -14.72 -3.54
N GLN A 24 -30.68 -13.82 -4.20
CA GLN A 24 -31.04 -14.00 -5.61
C GLN A 24 -29.83 -13.89 -6.54
N ASP A 25 -28.86 -13.03 -6.23
CA ASP A 25 -27.59 -12.97 -6.95
C ASP A 25 -26.79 -14.27 -6.82
N ILE A 26 -26.76 -14.89 -5.63
CA ILE A 26 -26.10 -16.18 -5.41
C ILE A 26 -26.80 -17.28 -6.23
N ASN A 27 -28.12 -17.38 -6.11
CA ASN A 27 -28.92 -18.36 -6.85
C ASN A 27 -28.74 -18.21 -8.37
N ALA A 28 -28.70 -16.97 -8.86
CA ALA A 28 -28.43 -16.66 -10.26
C ALA A 28 -27.03 -17.13 -10.70
N LEU A 29 -26.01 -16.95 -9.85
CA LEU A 29 -24.65 -17.44 -10.16
C LEU A 29 -24.56 -18.97 -10.16
N GLU A 30 -25.25 -19.65 -9.25
CA GLU A 30 -25.36 -21.12 -9.25
C GLU A 30 -26.04 -21.64 -10.53
N LEU A 31 -27.15 -21.00 -10.91
CA LEU A 31 -27.86 -21.32 -12.14
C LEU A 31 -26.95 -21.17 -13.36
N MET A 32 -26.27 -20.02 -13.48
CA MET A 32 -25.30 -19.77 -14.56
C MET A 32 -24.17 -20.80 -14.64
N LEU A 33 -23.71 -21.33 -13.50
CA LEU A 33 -22.72 -22.40 -13.49
C LEU A 33 -23.31 -23.74 -13.91
N SER A 34 -24.48 -24.10 -13.39
CA SER A 34 -25.15 -25.38 -13.70
C SER A 34 -25.59 -25.48 -15.18
N GLU A 35 -25.97 -24.35 -15.77
CA GLU A 35 -26.41 -24.25 -17.17
C GLU A 35 -25.26 -23.93 -18.15
N ASN A 36 -24.00 -23.93 -17.66
CA ASN A 36 -22.80 -23.63 -18.46
C ASN A 36 -22.85 -22.27 -19.19
N MET A 37 -23.45 -21.25 -18.57
CA MET A 37 -23.53 -19.90 -19.11
C MET A 37 -22.21 -19.12 -18.98
N ILE A 38 -21.35 -19.50 -18.02
CA ILE A 38 -20.05 -18.85 -17.77
C ILE A 38 -19.08 -19.10 -18.93
N GLU A 39 -18.52 -18.03 -19.47
CA GLU A 39 -17.58 -18.08 -20.59
C GLU A 39 -16.27 -18.79 -20.21
N THR A 40 -15.93 -19.83 -20.96
CA THR A 40 -14.74 -20.67 -20.75
C THR A 40 -13.54 -20.25 -21.61
N ALA A 41 -13.79 -19.60 -22.75
CA ALA A 41 -12.80 -19.09 -23.68
C ALA A 41 -13.37 -17.93 -24.52
N PRO A 42 -12.53 -16.99 -25.01
CA PRO A 42 -11.09 -16.92 -24.78
C PRO A 42 -10.74 -16.50 -23.34
N ILE A 43 -9.58 -16.95 -22.84
CA ILE A 43 -9.06 -16.51 -21.54
C ILE A 43 -8.48 -15.11 -21.70
N ARG A 44 -8.88 -14.19 -20.82
CA ARG A 44 -8.40 -12.80 -20.82
C ARG A 44 -7.61 -12.46 -19.58
N ILE A 45 -6.72 -11.49 -19.74
CA ILE A 45 -5.97 -10.81 -18.69
C ILE A 45 -6.38 -9.34 -18.64
N GLY A 46 -6.21 -8.71 -17.47
CA GLY A 46 -6.38 -7.27 -17.30
C GLY A 46 -5.66 -6.80 -16.05
N ALA A 47 -5.50 -5.50 -15.89
CA ALA A 47 -4.84 -4.89 -14.75
C ALA A 47 -5.53 -3.60 -14.28
N GLU A 48 -5.49 -3.35 -12.98
CA GLU A 48 -5.79 -2.06 -12.36
C GLU A 48 -4.47 -1.46 -11.84
N GLN A 49 -4.19 -0.21 -12.20
CA GLN A 49 -2.96 0.51 -11.89
C GLN A 49 -3.28 1.72 -11.02
N GLU A 50 -2.89 1.69 -9.76
CA GLU A 50 -2.98 2.86 -8.88
C GLU A 50 -1.65 3.64 -8.88
N PHE A 51 -1.74 4.96 -8.72
CA PHE A 51 -0.56 5.82 -8.66
C PHE A 51 -0.78 7.03 -7.75
N CYS A 52 0.33 7.59 -7.25
CA CYS A 52 0.31 8.76 -6.39
C CYS A 52 0.45 10.05 -7.20
N ILE A 53 -0.28 11.07 -6.81
CA ILE A 53 -0.24 12.43 -7.35
C ILE A 53 0.59 13.30 -6.41
N THR A 54 1.54 14.03 -6.96
CA THR A 54 2.47 14.84 -6.19
C THR A 54 2.71 16.22 -6.77
N THR A 55 3.09 17.17 -5.93
CA THR A 55 3.57 18.50 -6.34
C THR A 55 4.92 18.38 -7.06
N ASP A 56 5.43 19.46 -7.66
CA ASP A 56 6.82 19.52 -8.15
C ASP A 56 7.89 19.26 -7.07
N GLU A 57 7.56 19.40 -5.77
CA GLU A 57 8.43 19.03 -4.65
C GLU A 57 8.27 17.56 -4.18
N PHE A 58 7.54 16.75 -4.95
CA PHE A 58 7.24 15.34 -4.67
C PHE A 58 6.49 15.10 -3.35
N LEU A 59 5.72 16.07 -2.86
CA LEU A 59 4.78 15.92 -1.75
C LEU A 59 3.40 15.51 -2.28
N PRO A 60 2.56 14.77 -1.53
CA PRO A 60 1.19 14.49 -1.94
C PRO A 60 0.45 15.76 -2.39
N ASN A 61 -0.19 15.71 -3.55
CA ASN A 61 -1.02 16.80 -4.06
C ASN A 61 -2.50 16.42 -4.01
N THR A 62 -3.39 17.41 -3.88
CA THR A 62 -4.82 17.18 -3.61
C THR A 62 -5.72 17.51 -4.79
N ASN A 63 -5.17 17.55 -6.01
CA ASN A 63 -5.87 17.95 -7.22
C ASN A 63 -6.34 16.75 -8.08
N SER A 64 -6.70 15.62 -7.45
CA SER A 64 -7.05 14.41 -8.21
C SER A 64 -8.30 14.57 -9.07
N LEU A 65 -9.29 15.36 -8.62
CA LEU A 65 -10.52 15.58 -9.37
C LEU A 65 -10.29 16.49 -10.57
N GLU A 66 -9.54 17.57 -10.37
CA GLU A 66 -9.12 18.47 -11.45
C GLU A 66 -8.26 17.74 -12.49
N LEU A 67 -7.40 16.80 -12.03
CA LEU A 67 -6.61 15.98 -12.93
C LEU A 67 -7.47 14.99 -13.72
N LEU A 68 -8.50 14.39 -13.10
CA LEU A 68 -9.46 13.52 -13.80
C LEU A 68 -10.28 14.27 -14.85
N GLU A 69 -10.74 15.48 -14.52
CA GLU A 69 -11.45 16.35 -15.45
C GLU A 69 -10.60 16.70 -16.67
N GLU A 70 -9.31 16.99 -16.47
CA GLU A 70 -8.36 17.29 -17.56
C GLU A 70 -8.03 16.04 -18.40
N ILE A 71 -7.83 14.89 -17.76
CA ILE A 71 -7.56 13.62 -18.47
C ILE A 71 -8.76 13.22 -19.34
N ASN A 72 -9.98 13.40 -18.82
CA ASN A 72 -11.25 13.11 -19.50
C ASN A 72 -11.28 11.76 -20.23
N ASP A 73 -10.91 10.69 -19.52
CA ASP A 73 -10.84 9.34 -20.07
C ASP A 73 -11.47 8.33 -19.08
N PRO A 74 -12.43 7.50 -19.53
CA PRO A 74 -13.17 6.58 -18.65
C PRO A 74 -12.32 5.46 -18.04
N HIS A 75 -11.07 5.24 -18.51
CA HIS A 75 -10.15 4.30 -17.86
C HIS A 75 -9.71 4.80 -16.49
N PHE A 76 -9.86 6.10 -16.18
CA PHE A 76 -9.41 6.68 -14.92
C PHE A 76 -10.55 6.82 -13.92
N THR A 77 -10.25 6.57 -12.65
CA THR A 77 -11.17 6.76 -11.54
C THR A 77 -10.46 7.21 -10.28
N THR A 78 -11.25 7.65 -9.31
CA THR A 78 -10.76 8.09 -8.01
C THR A 78 -10.41 6.93 -7.09
N GLU A 79 -9.49 7.20 -6.17
CA GLU A 79 -9.26 6.38 -4.98
C GLU A 79 -9.69 7.08 -3.69
N ILE A 80 -9.65 6.38 -2.55
CA ILE A 80 -10.10 6.95 -1.26
C ILE A 80 -9.31 8.20 -0.84
N GLY A 81 -8.01 8.24 -1.15
CA GLY A 81 -7.16 9.40 -0.94
C GLY A 81 -7.20 10.34 -2.13
N VAL A 82 -7.36 11.63 -1.87
CA VAL A 82 -7.37 12.68 -2.91
C VAL A 82 -6.02 12.85 -3.63
N PHE A 83 -4.99 12.14 -3.17
CA PHE A 83 -3.66 12.12 -3.75
C PHE A 83 -3.35 10.82 -4.51
N ASN A 84 -4.36 9.96 -4.75
CA ASN A 84 -4.23 8.76 -5.58
C ASN A 84 -5.29 8.75 -6.69
N LEU A 85 -4.96 8.10 -7.81
CA LEU A 85 -5.89 7.74 -8.87
C LEU A 85 -5.63 6.31 -9.32
N GLU A 86 -6.59 5.73 -10.02
CA GLU A 86 -6.54 4.39 -10.58
C GLU A 86 -6.82 4.41 -12.10
N ILE A 87 -6.06 3.63 -12.84
CA ILE A 87 -6.32 3.25 -14.23
C ILE A 87 -6.88 1.82 -14.25
N ASN A 88 -7.98 1.60 -14.97
CA ASN A 88 -8.51 0.28 -15.29
C ASN A 88 -8.16 -0.02 -16.75
N SER A 89 -7.32 -1.02 -17.02
CA SER A 89 -6.96 -1.40 -18.41
C SER A 89 -8.06 -2.21 -19.10
N ASP A 90 -8.10 -2.11 -20.43
CA ASP A 90 -8.94 -2.96 -21.26
C ASP A 90 -8.47 -4.42 -21.21
N PRO A 91 -9.39 -5.40 -21.12
CA PRO A 91 -9.02 -6.80 -21.08
C PRO A 91 -8.45 -7.27 -22.42
N LEU A 92 -7.33 -7.99 -22.36
CA LEU A 92 -6.67 -8.57 -23.54
C LEU A 92 -6.76 -10.09 -23.50
N GLU A 93 -6.88 -10.72 -24.66
CA GLU A 93 -6.80 -12.18 -24.76
C GLU A 93 -5.38 -12.66 -24.43
N LEU A 94 -5.27 -13.71 -23.61
CA LEU A 94 -4.01 -14.29 -23.19
C LEU A 94 -3.39 -15.17 -24.28
N LYS A 95 -2.76 -14.52 -25.27
CA LYS A 95 -1.98 -15.13 -26.35
C LYS A 95 -1.11 -14.08 -27.03
N ASN A 96 -0.21 -14.52 -27.91
CA ASN A 96 0.63 -13.65 -28.74
C ASN A 96 1.38 -12.61 -27.88
N ASP A 97 1.41 -11.37 -28.31
CA ASP A 97 2.06 -10.20 -27.71
C ASP A 97 1.19 -9.49 -26.65
N CYS A 98 0.34 -10.23 -25.91
CA CYS A 98 -0.62 -9.63 -24.99
C CYS A 98 0.04 -8.80 -23.87
N PHE A 99 1.23 -9.18 -23.38
CA PHE A 99 1.91 -8.42 -22.34
C PHE A 99 2.54 -7.15 -22.90
N SER A 100 3.14 -7.22 -24.10
CA SER A 100 3.64 -6.02 -24.80
C SER A 100 2.51 -5.05 -25.15
N LYS A 101 1.33 -5.55 -25.52
CA LYS A 101 0.13 -4.72 -25.74
C LYS A 101 -0.37 -4.07 -24.45
N LEU A 102 -0.45 -4.83 -23.36
CA LEU A 102 -0.86 -4.28 -22.07
C LEU A 102 0.14 -3.22 -21.58
N HIS A 103 1.43 -3.49 -21.74
CA HIS A 103 2.49 -2.55 -21.45
C HIS A 103 2.28 -1.24 -22.23
N GLN A 104 2.14 -1.32 -23.56
CA GLN A 104 1.92 -0.14 -24.39
C GLN A 104 0.65 0.62 -23.97
N GLN A 105 -0.43 -0.09 -23.67
CA GLN A 105 -1.69 0.51 -23.22
C GLN A 105 -1.50 1.29 -21.90
N LEU A 106 -0.83 0.72 -20.91
CA LEU A 106 -0.55 1.41 -19.64
C LEU A 106 0.36 2.63 -19.85
N ASN A 107 1.39 2.51 -20.70
CA ASN A 107 2.25 3.64 -21.05
C ASN A 107 1.46 4.77 -21.74
N ASP A 108 0.54 4.44 -22.65
CA ASP A 108 -0.29 5.44 -23.33
C ASP A 108 -1.26 6.13 -22.36
N LEU A 109 -1.86 5.39 -21.44
CA LEU A 109 -2.72 5.94 -20.39
C LEU A 109 -1.91 6.83 -19.43
N LEU A 110 -0.79 6.34 -18.89
CA LEU A 110 0.09 7.12 -18.03
C LEU A 110 0.63 8.37 -18.74
N LYS A 111 0.89 8.31 -20.06
CA LYS A 111 1.28 9.48 -20.84
C LYS A 111 0.18 10.55 -20.86
N LYS A 112 -1.09 10.18 -21.01
CA LYS A 112 -2.22 11.13 -20.89
C LYS A 112 -2.22 11.78 -19.51
N ALA A 113 -2.06 10.96 -18.47
CA ALA A 113 -2.03 11.45 -17.09
C ALA A 113 -0.83 12.38 -16.83
N HIS A 114 0.35 12.07 -17.37
CA HIS A 114 1.53 12.93 -17.28
C HIS A 114 1.38 14.26 -18.02
N LEU A 115 0.71 14.27 -19.17
CA LEU A 115 0.42 15.51 -19.92
C LEU A 115 -0.49 16.42 -19.10
N ALA A 116 -1.62 15.90 -18.63
CA ALA A 116 -2.56 16.63 -17.78
C ALA A 116 -1.90 17.12 -16.47
N ALA A 117 -1.08 16.26 -15.84
CA ALA A 117 -0.33 16.63 -14.63
C ALA A 117 0.68 17.76 -14.91
N GLY A 118 1.31 17.78 -16.09
CA GLY A 118 2.24 18.82 -16.50
C GLY A 118 1.62 20.22 -16.56
N GLU A 119 0.36 20.32 -17.02
CA GLU A 119 -0.39 21.58 -17.09
C GLU A 119 -0.75 22.12 -15.69
N GLN A 120 -0.91 21.22 -14.72
CA GLN A 120 -1.27 21.53 -13.34
C GLN A 120 -0.08 21.50 -12.35
N GLN A 121 1.18 21.61 -12.84
CA GLN A 121 2.40 21.57 -12.00
C GLN A 121 2.46 20.38 -11.04
N THR A 122 2.01 19.23 -11.55
CA THR A 122 1.81 17.99 -10.82
C THR A 122 2.66 16.88 -11.44
N LYS A 123 3.04 15.89 -10.64
CA LYS A 123 3.81 14.71 -11.03
C LYS A 123 3.09 13.45 -10.58
N ILE A 124 3.21 12.39 -11.38
CA ILE A 124 2.64 11.07 -11.10
C ILE A 124 3.76 10.11 -10.74
N VAL A 125 3.66 9.43 -9.60
CA VAL A 125 4.68 8.52 -9.08
C VAL A 125 4.12 7.11 -8.90
N LEU A 126 4.80 6.13 -9.50
CA LEU A 126 4.50 4.70 -9.36
C LEU A 126 5.31 4.11 -8.20
N THR A 127 4.63 3.78 -7.11
CA THR A 127 5.22 3.19 -5.91
C THR A 127 4.10 2.60 -5.06
N GLY A 128 4.38 1.64 -4.16
CA GLY A 128 3.34 1.11 -3.28
C GLY A 128 2.99 2.04 -2.12
N ILE A 129 3.96 2.76 -1.57
CA ILE A 129 3.74 3.82 -0.56
C ILE A 129 4.67 4.97 -0.92
N LEU A 130 4.09 6.15 -1.13
CA LEU A 130 4.88 7.34 -1.45
C LEU A 130 5.82 7.70 -0.28
N PRO A 131 7.14 7.78 -0.50
CA PRO A 131 8.11 8.03 0.57
C PRO A 131 7.89 9.32 1.36
N THR A 132 7.30 10.33 0.74
CA THR A 132 7.05 11.67 1.30
C THR A 132 5.71 11.79 2.04
N LEU A 133 4.92 10.71 2.12
CA LEU A 133 3.73 10.68 2.96
C LEU A 133 4.08 10.96 4.42
N SER A 134 3.15 11.59 5.13
CA SER A 134 3.31 11.98 6.54
C SER A 134 1.94 12.00 7.21
N LEU A 135 1.93 12.06 8.54
CA LEU A 135 0.70 11.98 9.35
C LEU A 135 -0.33 13.08 9.05
N LYS A 136 0.05 14.19 8.41
CA LYS A 136 -0.92 15.23 8.03
C LYS A 136 -1.85 14.77 6.90
N HIS A 137 -1.40 13.83 6.06
CA HIS A 137 -2.13 13.39 4.86
C HIS A 137 -3.13 12.25 5.13
N ILE A 138 -3.18 11.72 6.35
CA ILE A 138 -4.12 10.65 6.75
C ILE A 138 -5.35 11.20 7.49
N LYS A 139 -5.58 12.50 7.39
CA LYS A 139 -6.75 13.18 7.95
C LYS A 139 -7.90 13.16 6.95
N LEU A 140 -9.13 13.31 7.43
CA LEU A 140 -10.36 13.25 6.61
C LEU A 140 -10.44 14.36 5.54
N ASP A 141 -9.74 15.47 5.71
CA ASP A 141 -9.63 16.54 4.71
C ASP A 141 -8.87 16.11 3.45
N HIS A 142 -8.11 15.00 3.51
CA HIS A 142 -7.46 14.38 2.36
C HIS A 142 -8.25 13.19 1.79
N MET A 143 -9.47 12.94 2.27
CA MET A 143 -10.37 11.98 1.65
C MET A 143 -10.94 12.56 0.37
N THR A 144 -10.99 11.78 -0.70
CA THR A 144 -11.67 12.19 -1.93
C THR A 144 -13.14 12.51 -1.63
N PRO A 145 -13.67 13.67 -2.06
CA PRO A 145 -14.99 14.15 -1.64
C PRO A 145 -16.15 13.44 -2.40
N ILE A 146 -16.17 12.11 -2.36
CA ILE A 146 -17.21 11.26 -2.95
C ILE A 146 -17.98 10.54 -1.84
N GLN A 147 -19.31 10.58 -1.93
CA GLN A 147 -20.23 10.04 -0.91
C GLN A 147 -19.89 8.61 -0.47
N ARG A 148 -19.50 7.74 -1.40
CA ARG A 148 -19.12 6.35 -1.15
C ARG A 148 -18.06 6.22 -0.06
N TYR A 149 -17.00 7.04 -0.09
CA TYR A 149 -15.88 6.93 0.83
C TYR A 149 -16.28 7.35 2.25
N TYR A 150 -17.06 8.42 2.40
CA TYR A 150 -17.62 8.83 3.70
C TYR A 150 -18.57 7.76 4.27
N VAL A 151 -19.46 7.21 3.44
CA VAL A 151 -20.38 6.14 3.87
C VAL A 151 -19.61 4.90 4.36
N LEU A 152 -18.53 4.54 3.66
CA LEU A 152 -17.66 3.42 4.06
C LEU A 152 -16.92 3.70 5.37
N ASN A 153 -16.32 4.89 5.52
CA ASN A 153 -15.66 5.32 6.76
C ASN A 153 -16.61 5.20 7.96
N GLU A 154 -17.82 5.77 7.85
CA GLU A 154 -18.81 5.72 8.93
C GLU A 154 -19.26 4.29 9.23
N ALA A 155 -19.49 3.47 8.21
CA ALA A 155 -19.91 2.07 8.39
C ALA A 155 -18.83 1.22 9.10
N ILE A 156 -17.56 1.41 8.76
CA ILE A 156 -16.44 0.69 9.39
C ILE A 156 -16.24 1.18 10.83
N LYS A 157 -16.24 2.50 11.07
CA LYS A 157 -16.09 3.09 12.41
C LYS A 157 -17.18 2.61 13.37
N GLU A 158 -18.44 2.62 12.95
CA GLU A 158 -19.54 2.12 13.78
C GLU A 158 -19.45 0.63 14.06
N SER A 159 -18.98 -0.17 13.10
CA SER A 159 -18.76 -1.59 13.32
C SER A 159 -17.67 -1.85 14.36
N ARG A 160 -16.64 -1.00 14.39
CA ARG A 160 -15.48 -1.14 15.28
C ARG A 160 -15.74 -0.60 16.69
N LYS A 161 -16.52 0.49 16.84
CA LYS A 161 -16.84 1.18 18.11
C LYS A 161 -15.65 1.73 18.91
N GLN A 162 -14.46 1.80 18.31
CA GLN A 162 -13.23 2.34 18.92
C GLN A 162 -12.31 2.88 17.82
N ASP A 163 -11.34 3.69 18.21
CA ASP A 163 -10.28 4.13 17.31
C ASP A 163 -9.43 2.95 16.81
N PHE A 164 -8.72 3.19 15.72
CA PHE A 164 -7.82 2.21 15.12
C PHE A 164 -6.44 2.33 15.76
N ASN A 165 -5.97 1.21 16.34
CA ASN A 165 -4.65 1.09 16.92
C ASN A 165 -3.76 0.37 15.91
N PHE A 166 -2.70 1.04 15.47
CA PHE A 166 -1.74 0.51 14.53
C PHE A 166 -0.45 0.21 15.23
N HIS A 167 0.04 -1.00 15.04
CA HIS A 167 1.36 -1.42 15.48
C HIS A 167 2.03 -2.17 14.34
N ILE A 168 3.04 -1.55 13.75
CA ILE A 168 3.87 -2.17 12.71
C ILE A 168 5.31 -2.13 13.18
N LYS A 169 5.89 -3.32 13.31
CA LYS A 169 7.29 -3.51 13.72
C LYS A 169 8.11 -3.99 12.53
N GLY A 170 9.12 -3.18 12.15
CA GLY A 170 10.16 -3.52 11.19
C GLY A 170 11.54 -3.24 11.78
N VAL A 171 12.41 -2.60 11.00
CA VAL A 171 13.70 -2.07 11.53
C VAL A 171 13.42 -0.91 12.48
N ASP A 172 12.51 -0.03 12.06
CA ASP A 172 11.84 0.93 12.92
C ASP A 172 10.51 0.38 13.44
N GLU A 173 9.86 1.15 14.31
CA GLU A 173 8.54 0.85 14.85
C GLU A 173 7.58 2.02 14.60
N LEU A 174 6.35 1.70 14.23
CA LEU A 174 5.25 2.65 14.11
C LEU A 174 4.11 2.24 15.05
N ASN A 175 3.80 3.12 15.99
CA ASN A 175 2.64 3.05 16.87
C ASN A 175 1.77 4.29 16.63
N LEU A 176 0.53 4.09 16.22
CA LEU A 176 -0.38 5.18 15.90
C LEU A 176 -1.80 4.86 16.36
N LEU A 177 -2.48 5.90 16.84
CA LEU A 177 -3.93 5.92 17.00
C LEU A 177 -4.49 6.77 15.87
N ASN A 178 -5.46 6.25 15.12
CA ASN A 178 -6.16 7.00 14.08
C ASN A 178 -7.66 6.78 14.21
N ASP A 179 -8.45 7.80 13.92
CA ASP A 179 -9.91 7.79 14.07
C ASP A 179 -10.66 7.59 12.74
N SER A 180 -9.93 7.29 11.65
CA SER A 180 -10.49 7.12 10.30
C SER A 180 -9.80 5.99 9.53
N VAL A 181 -10.42 5.59 8.42
CA VAL A 181 -9.88 4.56 7.50
C VAL A 181 -8.75 5.08 6.60
N MET A 182 -8.42 6.37 6.67
CA MET A 182 -7.50 7.07 5.75
C MET A 182 -6.07 6.51 5.69
N LEU A 183 -5.67 5.63 6.61
CA LEU A 183 -4.41 4.88 6.46
C LEU A 183 -4.43 3.88 5.30
N GLU A 184 -5.61 3.49 4.82
CA GLU A 184 -5.79 2.80 3.54
C GLU A 184 -5.24 3.63 2.38
N ALA A 185 -5.46 4.96 2.38
CA ALA A 185 -5.05 5.86 1.31
C ALA A 185 -3.52 5.90 1.09
N CYS A 186 -2.72 5.46 2.06
CA CYS A 186 -1.28 5.36 1.89
C CYS A 186 -0.86 4.28 0.89
N ASN A 187 -1.75 3.34 0.54
CA ASN A 187 -1.44 2.19 -0.28
C ASN A 187 -1.85 2.46 -1.73
N THR A 188 -0.95 2.11 -2.64
CA THR A 188 -1.20 2.02 -4.08
C THR A 188 -0.78 0.63 -4.59
N SER A 189 -1.55 0.07 -5.51
CA SER A 189 -1.40 -1.31 -5.97
C SER A 189 -1.38 -1.45 -7.50
N PHE A 190 -0.84 -2.58 -7.97
CA PHE A 190 -0.99 -3.04 -9.34
C PHE A 190 -1.75 -4.36 -9.29
N GLN A 191 -3.07 -4.30 -9.47
CA GLN A 191 -3.96 -5.45 -9.31
C GLN A 191 -4.03 -6.22 -10.63
N MET A 192 -3.77 -7.52 -10.60
CA MET A 192 -3.68 -8.34 -11.80
C MET A 192 -4.88 -9.27 -11.89
N HIS A 193 -5.54 -9.32 -13.05
CA HIS A 193 -6.72 -10.15 -13.27
C HIS A 193 -6.42 -11.24 -14.29
N LEU A 194 -6.89 -12.45 -14.00
CA LEU A 194 -6.86 -13.59 -14.90
C LEU A 194 -8.22 -14.27 -14.92
N GLN A 195 -8.84 -14.37 -16.10
CA GLN A 195 -10.04 -15.17 -16.30
C GLN A 195 -9.71 -16.65 -16.10
N ILE A 196 -10.56 -17.37 -15.37
CA ILE A 196 -10.33 -18.77 -15.00
C ILE A 196 -11.49 -19.61 -15.50
N HIS A 197 -11.17 -20.78 -16.06
CA HIS A 197 -12.17 -21.75 -16.44
C HIS A 197 -12.98 -22.20 -15.20
N PRO A 198 -14.32 -22.17 -15.23
CA PRO A 198 -15.15 -22.46 -14.05
C PRO A 198 -14.86 -23.82 -13.41
N ASN A 199 -14.62 -24.86 -14.24
CA ASN A 199 -14.29 -26.20 -13.73
C ASN A 199 -12.92 -26.34 -13.06
N ASP A 200 -11.97 -25.41 -13.29
CA ASP A 200 -10.65 -25.42 -12.63
C ASP A 200 -10.57 -24.38 -11.49
N PHE A 201 -11.67 -23.66 -11.22
CA PHE A 201 -11.63 -22.43 -10.43
C PHE A 201 -11.05 -22.63 -9.03
N ILE A 202 -11.47 -23.68 -8.32
CA ILE A 202 -10.99 -23.97 -6.97
C ILE A 202 -9.51 -24.36 -6.96
N HIS A 203 -9.06 -25.21 -7.88
CA HIS A 203 -7.66 -25.59 -7.96
C HIS A 203 -6.79 -24.37 -8.30
N SER A 204 -7.24 -23.53 -9.22
CA SER A 204 -6.56 -22.28 -9.58
C SER A 204 -6.53 -21.29 -8.41
N TYR A 205 -7.63 -21.15 -7.67
CA TYR A 205 -7.69 -20.25 -6.52
C TYR A 205 -6.76 -20.70 -5.38
N ASN A 206 -6.77 -21.99 -5.05
CA ASN A 206 -5.85 -22.56 -4.07
C ASN A 206 -4.39 -22.42 -4.53
N TRP A 207 -4.12 -22.64 -5.82
CA TRP A 207 -2.78 -22.42 -6.37
C TRP A 207 -2.33 -20.96 -6.26
N ALA A 208 -3.22 -20.00 -6.58
CA ALA A 208 -2.95 -18.57 -6.41
C ALA A 208 -2.57 -18.24 -4.96
N GLN A 209 -3.27 -18.83 -3.98
CA GLN A 209 -2.94 -18.71 -2.55
C GLN A 209 -1.54 -19.28 -2.25
N ALA A 210 -1.23 -20.50 -2.71
CA ALA A 210 0.07 -21.14 -2.48
C ALA A 210 1.26 -20.33 -3.01
N ILE A 211 1.14 -19.80 -4.23
CA ILE A 211 2.21 -19.04 -4.88
C ILE A 211 2.33 -17.59 -4.36
N SER A 212 1.38 -17.11 -3.56
CA SER A 212 1.30 -15.69 -3.17
C SER A 212 2.54 -15.22 -2.41
N GLY A 213 3.11 -16.05 -1.53
CA GLY A 213 4.34 -15.72 -0.79
C GLY A 213 5.55 -15.55 -1.72
N PRO A 214 5.92 -16.58 -2.50
CA PRO A 214 7.02 -16.48 -3.46
C PRO A 214 6.87 -15.38 -4.52
N VAL A 215 5.65 -15.11 -4.98
CA VAL A 215 5.41 -13.99 -5.91
C VAL A 215 5.60 -12.66 -5.20
N LEU A 216 5.04 -12.48 -4.00
CA LEU A 216 5.18 -11.23 -3.26
C LEU A 216 6.64 -10.90 -2.89
N SER A 217 7.46 -11.90 -2.57
CA SER A 217 8.84 -11.66 -2.13
C SER A 217 9.69 -10.95 -3.19
N VAL A 218 9.52 -11.31 -4.48
CA VAL A 218 10.24 -10.68 -5.60
C VAL A 218 9.59 -9.37 -6.06
N CYS A 219 8.30 -9.18 -5.82
CA CYS A 219 7.54 -8.00 -6.25
C CYS A 219 7.50 -6.86 -5.21
N ALA A 220 8.01 -7.05 -3.99
CA ALA A 220 7.90 -6.07 -2.92
C ALA A 220 8.48 -4.68 -3.27
N ASN A 221 7.74 -3.60 -2.96
CA ASN A 221 8.04 -2.22 -3.35
C ASN A 221 7.50 -1.14 -2.38
N SER A 222 7.22 -1.47 -1.11
CA SER A 222 6.70 -0.50 -0.13
C SER A 222 7.38 -0.57 1.27
N PRO A 223 8.70 -0.33 1.37
CA PRO A 223 9.41 -0.50 2.64
C PRO A 223 9.30 0.65 3.64
N LEU A 224 8.88 1.83 3.18
CA LEU A 224 8.90 3.06 3.97
C LEU A 224 7.48 3.56 4.21
N LEU A 225 7.21 4.02 5.43
CA LEU A 225 5.98 4.72 5.78
C LEU A 225 6.31 5.82 6.80
N PHE A 226 5.97 7.07 6.49
CA PHE A 226 6.25 8.23 7.35
C PHE A 226 7.75 8.37 7.73
N GLY A 227 8.64 8.03 6.79
CA GLY A 227 10.09 8.06 6.99
C GLY A 227 10.65 6.92 7.84
N LYS A 228 9.83 5.93 8.23
CA LYS A 228 10.22 4.73 8.98
C LYS A 228 10.44 3.54 8.06
N GLU A 229 11.49 2.77 8.29
CA GLU A 229 11.74 1.49 7.61
C GLU A 229 10.99 0.35 8.32
N LEU A 230 9.92 -0.14 7.69
CA LEU A 230 9.03 -1.14 8.26
C LEU A 230 9.20 -2.52 7.59
N TRP A 231 8.13 -3.10 7.04
CA TRP A 231 8.20 -4.39 6.34
C TRP A 231 8.68 -4.20 4.91
N LYS A 232 9.21 -5.24 4.25
CA LYS A 232 9.56 -5.11 2.82
C LYS A 232 8.36 -4.76 1.95
N GLU A 233 7.18 -5.24 2.33
CA GLU A 233 5.89 -4.83 1.82
C GLU A 233 4.98 -4.35 2.97
N THR A 234 5.11 -3.08 3.35
CA THR A 234 4.38 -2.49 4.48
C THR A 234 2.88 -2.41 4.25
N ARG A 235 2.44 -2.30 2.98
CA ARG A 235 1.02 -2.24 2.63
C ARG A 235 0.21 -3.42 3.18
N ILE A 236 0.81 -4.63 3.23
CA ILE A 236 0.13 -5.81 3.76
C ILE A 236 -0.24 -5.62 5.23
N ALA A 237 0.70 -5.14 6.05
CA ALA A 237 0.44 -4.89 7.47
C ALA A 237 -0.50 -3.69 7.66
N LEU A 238 -0.28 -2.62 6.89
CA LEU A 238 -1.03 -1.38 7.00
C LEU A 238 -2.51 -1.59 6.66
N PHE A 239 -2.80 -2.19 5.51
CA PHE A 239 -4.17 -2.41 5.07
C PHE A 239 -4.91 -3.41 5.96
N THR A 240 -4.22 -4.47 6.41
CA THR A 240 -4.82 -5.44 7.35
C THR A 240 -5.32 -4.79 8.63
N GLN A 241 -4.66 -3.73 9.09
CA GLN A 241 -5.02 -3.00 10.31
C GLN A 241 -5.97 -1.81 10.06
N SER A 242 -5.94 -1.18 8.88
CA SER A 242 -6.63 0.11 8.63
C SER A 242 -8.14 0.01 8.46
N VAL A 243 -8.63 -1.13 8.00
CA VAL A 243 -10.06 -1.40 7.82
C VAL A 243 -10.54 -2.55 8.71
N ASP A 244 -9.79 -2.85 9.78
CA ASP A 244 -10.15 -3.91 10.71
C ASP A 244 -11.36 -3.48 11.56
N THR A 245 -12.51 -4.10 11.27
CA THR A 245 -13.76 -3.85 12.01
C THR A 245 -13.82 -4.50 13.40
N ARG A 246 -12.80 -5.27 13.81
CA ARG A 246 -12.80 -5.97 15.09
C ARG A 246 -12.46 -5.01 16.24
N ALA A 247 -13.26 -5.05 17.30
CA ALA A 247 -12.98 -4.34 18.54
C ALA A 247 -11.94 -5.10 19.38
N ASN A 248 -11.13 -4.39 20.15
CA ASN A 248 -10.26 -4.99 21.16
C ASN A 248 -11.17 -5.43 22.32
N SER A 249 -11.62 -6.69 22.33
CA SER A 249 -12.43 -7.23 23.41
C SER A 249 -11.70 -8.33 24.16
N PHE A 250 -11.85 -8.37 25.49
CA PHE A 250 -11.40 -9.48 26.34
C PHE A 250 -12.11 -10.81 26.06
N LEU A 251 -13.17 -10.80 25.24
CA LEU A 251 -13.85 -12.00 24.77
C LEU A 251 -13.10 -12.56 23.55
N LEU A 252 -12.75 -13.86 23.60
CA LEU A 252 -12.27 -14.64 22.45
C LEU A 252 -13.41 -14.76 21.42
N ASN A 253 -13.61 -13.70 20.64
CA ASN A 253 -14.50 -13.69 19.49
C ASN A 253 -13.61 -13.66 18.24
N GLU A 254 -13.17 -14.85 17.79
CA GLU A 254 -12.24 -15.04 16.66
C GLU A 254 -12.90 -14.68 15.31
N ARG A 255 -13.29 -13.42 15.14
CA ARG A 255 -13.73 -12.91 13.86
C ARG A 255 -12.51 -12.72 12.94
N GLN A 256 -12.67 -13.09 11.68
CA GLN A 256 -11.66 -12.80 10.66
C GLN A 256 -11.69 -11.30 10.32
N SER A 257 -10.52 -10.75 9.96
CA SER A 257 -10.45 -9.41 9.36
C SER A 257 -10.99 -9.45 7.92
N ARG A 258 -11.62 -8.35 7.48
CA ARG A 258 -12.10 -8.20 6.10
C ARG A 258 -10.94 -8.17 5.10
N VAL A 259 -9.80 -7.61 5.51
CA VAL A 259 -8.54 -7.76 4.79
C VAL A 259 -7.88 -9.03 5.27
N SER A 260 -7.76 -10.02 4.40
CA SER A 260 -7.21 -11.32 4.82
C SER A 260 -6.63 -12.13 3.68
N PHE A 261 -5.70 -13.00 4.04
CA PHE A 261 -5.18 -14.05 3.18
C PHE A 261 -6.22 -15.16 2.96
N GLY A 262 -6.83 -15.60 4.06
CA GLY A 262 -7.72 -16.75 4.12
C GLY A 262 -7.54 -17.48 5.46
N ALA A 263 -8.33 -18.54 5.66
CA ALA A 263 -8.26 -19.38 6.86
C ALA A 263 -8.13 -20.87 6.58
N HIS A 264 -8.51 -21.32 5.39
CA HIS A 264 -8.42 -22.70 4.93
C HIS A 264 -8.29 -22.70 3.41
N TRP A 265 -7.94 -23.85 2.85
CA TRP A 265 -8.10 -24.09 1.42
C TRP A 265 -9.58 -24.07 1.03
N GLU A 266 -9.88 -23.64 -0.19
CA GLU A 266 -11.24 -23.61 -0.71
C GLU A 266 -11.62 -24.97 -1.33
N THR A 267 -12.90 -25.31 -1.28
CA THR A 267 -13.49 -26.54 -1.84
C THR A 267 -14.81 -26.21 -2.54
N GLY A 268 -15.34 -27.15 -3.33
CA GLY A 268 -16.61 -26.95 -4.05
C GLY A 268 -16.46 -26.14 -5.33
N THR A 269 -17.15 -25.00 -5.42
CA THR A 269 -17.23 -24.14 -6.60
C THR A 269 -16.86 -22.69 -6.28
N ALA A 270 -16.70 -21.84 -7.30
CA ALA A 270 -16.47 -20.41 -7.11
C ALA A 270 -17.57 -19.73 -6.26
N VAL A 271 -18.80 -20.24 -6.30
CA VAL A 271 -19.93 -19.73 -5.49
C VAL A 271 -19.69 -19.96 -4.00
N ASP A 272 -19.06 -21.06 -3.63
CA ASP A 272 -18.86 -21.41 -2.22
C ASP A 272 -17.90 -20.43 -1.53
N ILE A 273 -16.95 -19.85 -2.27
CA ILE A 273 -16.10 -18.76 -1.78
C ILE A 273 -16.94 -17.51 -1.47
N PHE A 274 -17.91 -17.17 -2.33
CA PHE A 274 -18.83 -16.07 -2.07
C PHE A 274 -19.72 -16.35 -0.86
N LYS A 275 -20.29 -17.55 -0.74
CA LYS A 275 -21.11 -17.97 0.40
C LYS A 275 -20.31 -17.91 1.71
N ASP A 276 -19.07 -18.38 1.71
CA ASP A 276 -18.18 -18.30 2.88
C ASP A 276 -17.99 -16.84 3.31
N ASN A 277 -17.62 -15.96 2.37
CA ASN A 277 -17.46 -14.53 2.66
C ASN A 277 -18.75 -13.90 3.21
N ILE A 278 -19.91 -14.21 2.62
CA ILE A 278 -21.21 -13.66 3.04
C ILE A 278 -21.59 -14.14 4.45
N SER A 279 -21.32 -15.41 4.77
CA SER A 279 -21.59 -15.98 6.09
C SER A 279 -20.73 -15.35 7.19
N ARG A 280 -19.50 -14.92 6.86
CA ARG A 280 -18.53 -14.36 7.80
C ARG A 280 -18.64 -12.85 7.98
N PHE A 281 -18.92 -12.13 6.90
CA PHE A 281 -18.83 -10.67 6.87
C PHE A 281 -20.19 -10.05 6.64
N ARG A 282 -20.68 -9.30 7.64
CA ARG A 282 -21.92 -8.53 7.53
C ARG A 282 -21.82 -7.48 6.42
N SER A 283 -22.91 -7.23 5.70
CA SER A 283 -22.95 -6.15 4.72
C SER A 283 -22.88 -4.78 5.40
N LEU A 284 -22.09 -3.87 4.84
CA LEU A 284 -21.89 -2.51 5.36
C LEU A 284 -22.75 -1.47 4.61
N ILE A 285 -22.92 -1.67 3.31
CA ILE A 285 -23.52 -0.73 2.37
C ILE A 285 -24.57 -1.42 1.49
N THR A 286 -25.44 -0.63 0.89
CA THR A 286 -26.46 -1.06 -0.06
C THR A 286 -26.60 -0.03 -1.18
N SER A 287 -27.43 -0.35 -2.17
CA SER A 287 -27.79 0.53 -3.28
C SER A 287 -29.23 0.26 -3.69
N THR A 288 -29.72 0.94 -4.72
CA THR A 288 -31.05 0.70 -5.30
C THR A 288 -31.01 -0.53 -6.21
N TYR A 289 -32.01 -1.40 -6.09
CA TYR A 289 -32.15 -2.62 -6.88
C TYR A 289 -33.47 -2.58 -7.64
N ASP A 290 -33.41 -2.68 -8.96
CA ASP A 290 -34.60 -2.52 -9.81
C ASP A 290 -35.22 -3.85 -10.25
N ARG A 291 -34.44 -4.94 -10.31
CA ARG A 291 -34.87 -6.24 -10.85
C ARG A 291 -34.22 -7.41 -10.11
N ASP A 292 -34.89 -8.56 -10.12
CA ASP A 292 -34.42 -9.82 -9.54
C ASP A 292 -33.48 -10.56 -10.51
N SER A 293 -32.30 -10.96 -10.03
CA SER A 293 -31.27 -11.59 -10.87
C SER A 293 -31.67 -12.97 -11.43
N VAL A 294 -32.51 -13.74 -10.73
CA VAL A 294 -32.99 -15.03 -11.22
C VAL A 294 -34.06 -14.83 -12.30
N GLU A 295 -34.94 -13.85 -12.13
CA GLU A 295 -35.91 -13.47 -13.16
C GLU A 295 -35.22 -12.98 -14.44
N MET A 296 -34.15 -12.19 -14.31
CA MET A 296 -33.34 -11.78 -15.45
C MET A 296 -32.82 -12.97 -16.27
N ILE A 297 -32.29 -14.01 -15.61
CA ILE A 297 -31.82 -15.21 -16.31
C ILE A 297 -32.97 -15.92 -17.03
N LYS A 298 -34.13 -16.05 -16.39
CA LYS A 298 -35.33 -16.66 -17.01
C LYS A 298 -35.79 -15.91 -18.27
N ASN A 299 -35.53 -14.62 -18.33
CA ASN A 299 -35.82 -13.77 -19.50
C ASN A 299 -34.68 -13.75 -20.53
N GLY A 300 -33.63 -14.55 -20.35
CA GLY A 300 -32.48 -14.62 -21.26
C GLY A 300 -31.46 -13.48 -21.08
N GLU A 301 -31.55 -12.72 -19.99
CA GLU A 301 -30.62 -11.64 -19.66
C GLU A 301 -29.49 -12.12 -18.73
N VAL A 302 -28.32 -11.47 -18.81
CA VAL A 302 -27.19 -11.74 -17.91
C VAL A 302 -27.19 -10.71 -16.77
N PRO A 303 -27.45 -11.11 -15.51
CA PRO A 303 -27.55 -10.18 -14.38
C PRO A 303 -26.19 -9.66 -13.93
N LYS A 304 -26.11 -8.38 -13.54
CA LYS A 304 -24.86 -7.78 -13.01
C LYS A 304 -24.45 -8.29 -11.62
N LEU A 305 -25.33 -9.01 -10.92
CA LEU A 305 -25.15 -9.48 -9.56
C LEU A 305 -24.76 -8.34 -8.59
N MET A 306 -25.56 -7.27 -8.58
CA MET A 306 -25.19 -6.00 -7.95
C MET A 306 -25.02 -6.09 -6.43
N ALA A 307 -25.88 -6.82 -5.72
CA ALA A 307 -25.77 -7.00 -4.28
C ALA A 307 -24.55 -7.86 -3.92
N LEU A 308 -24.29 -8.92 -4.71
CA LEU A 308 -23.09 -9.74 -4.56
C LEU A 308 -21.80 -8.95 -4.82
N GLN A 309 -21.75 -8.16 -5.89
CA GLN A 309 -20.60 -7.31 -6.20
C GLN A 309 -20.38 -6.22 -5.14
N LEU A 310 -21.44 -5.65 -4.59
CA LEU A 310 -21.35 -4.70 -3.47
C LEU A 310 -20.77 -5.36 -2.21
N HIS A 311 -21.23 -6.57 -1.86
CA HIS A 311 -20.66 -7.34 -0.75
C HIS A 311 -19.18 -7.60 -0.96
N ASN A 312 -18.82 -8.20 -2.11
CA ASN A 312 -17.46 -8.57 -2.45
C ASN A 312 -16.53 -7.34 -2.55
N GLY A 313 -17.07 -6.19 -2.92
CA GLY A 313 -16.36 -4.90 -2.91
C GLY A 313 -16.01 -4.35 -1.52
N THR A 314 -16.52 -4.97 -0.45
CA THR A 314 -16.24 -4.61 0.96
C THR A 314 -15.54 -5.73 1.74
N VAL A 315 -15.08 -6.76 1.02
CA VAL A 315 -14.28 -7.88 1.52
C VAL A 315 -12.99 -7.92 0.71
N TYR A 316 -11.87 -7.68 1.37
CA TYR A 316 -10.59 -7.38 0.73
C TYR A 316 -9.64 -8.59 0.84
N ARG A 317 -9.99 -9.69 0.17
CA ARG A 317 -9.11 -10.89 0.09
C ARG A 317 -7.91 -10.60 -0.82
N TRP A 318 -6.70 -11.02 -0.43
CA TRP A 318 -5.49 -10.79 -1.24
C TRP A 318 -5.54 -11.44 -2.63
N ASN A 319 -6.15 -12.62 -2.74
CA ASN A 319 -6.65 -13.17 -4.00
C ASN A 319 -8.17 -13.12 -3.92
N ARG A 320 -8.83 -12.45 -4.87
CA ARG A 320 -10.28 -12.24 -4.83
C ARG A 320 -10.96 -12.92 -6.01
N VAL A 321 -11.99 -13.71 -5.71
CA VAL A 321 -12.93 -14.21 -6.72
C VAL A 321 -13.78 -13.05 -7.24
N CYS A 322 -13.86 -12.92 -8.56
CA CYS A 322 -14.62 -11.85 -9.20
C CYS A 322 -15.54 -12.41 -10.29
N TYR A 323 -16.77 -11.93 -10.28
CA TYR A 323 -17.73 -12.08 -11.37
C TYR A 323 -17.67 -10.83 -12.26
N GLY A 324 -17.73 -11.02 -13.58
CA GLY A 324 -17.85 -9.93 -14.55
C GLY A 324 -18.72 -10.32 -15.73
N ILE A 325 -18.98 -9.33 -16.58
CA ILE A 325 -19.65 -9.52 -17.87
C ILE A 325 -18.74 -8.91 -18.94
N GLY A 326 -18.32 -9.70 -19.92
CA GLY A 326 -17.52 -9.27 -21.06
C GLY A 326 -18.21 -9.65 -22.36
N ASN A 327 -18.36 -8.71 -23.30
CA ASN A 327 -19.08 -8.93 -24.57
C ASN A 327 -20.47 -9.56 -24.39
N GLY A 328 -21.19 -9.17 -23.32
CA GLY A 328 -22.51 -9.70 -22.98
C GLY A 328 -22.51 -11.10 -22.35
N LYS A 329 -21.36 -11.73 -22.12
CA LYS A 329 -21.25 -13.05 -21.48
C LYS A 329 -20.71 -12.95 -20.06
N PRO A 330 -21.22 -13.74 -19.11
CA PRO A 330 -20.69 -13.78 -17.75
C PRO A 330 -19.35 -14.52 -17.71
N HIS A 331 -18.40 -14.05 -16.90
CA HIS A 331 -17.10 -14.71 -16.71
C HIS A 331 -16.66 -14.67 -15.25
N LEU A 332 -15.79 -15.62 -14.88
CA LEU A 332 -15.14 -15.68 -13.57
C LEU A 332 -13.66 -15.38 -13.70
N ARG A 333 -13.12 -14.62 -12.75
CA ARG A 333 -11.69 -14.29 -12.71
C ARG A 333 -11.15 -14.29 -11.29
N ILE A 334 -9.85 -14.51 -11.17
CA ILE A 334 -9.09 -14.25 -9.94
C ILE A 334 -8.42 -12.90 -10.11
N GLU A 335 -8.53 -12.07 -9.08
CA GLU A 335 -7.83 -10.80 -8.95
C GLU A 335 -6.76 -10.93 -7.87
N CYS A 336 -5.50 -10.72 -8.26
CA CYS A 336 -4.33 -10.70 -7.41
C CYS A 336 -4.08 -9.25 -6.95
N ARG A 337 -4.32 -8.96 -5.67
CA ARG A 337 -4.34 -7.60 -5.10
C ARG A 337 -3.12 -7.24 -4.24
N TYR A 338 -2.25 -8.21 -3.96
CA TYR A 338 -1.14 -8.02 -3.02
C TYR A 338 0.11 -7.40 -3.67
N ILE A 339 0.12 -7.16 -4.98
CA ILE A 339 1.25 -6.58 -5.70
C ILE A 339 1.23 -5.04 -5.60
N PRO A 340 2.35 -4.38 -5.24
CA PRO A 340 2.43 -2.93 -5.18
C PRO A 340 2.52 -2.31 -6.56
N SER A 341 2.10 -1.04 -6.66
CA SER A 341 2.39 -0.20 -7.81
C SER A 341 3.91 0.06 -7.93
N GLY A 342 4.35 0.16 -9.18
CA GLY A 342 5.69 0.52 -9.61
C GLY A 342 6.77 -0.53 -9.35
N PRO A 343 8.05 -0.13 -9.47
CA PRO A 343 8.50 1.24 -9.72
C PRO A 343 8.66 1.59 -11.22
N SER A 344 8.33 0.68 -12.13
CA SER A 344 8.22 0.93 -13.58
C SER A 344 7.13 0.07 -14.19
N VAL A 345 6.61 0.44 -15.37
CA VAL A 345 5.57 -0.34 -16.07
C VAL A 345 6.14 -1.66 -16.55
N ALA A 346 7.38 -1.67 -17.03
CA ALA A 346 8.12 -2.90 -17.33
C ALA A 346 8.17 -3.86 -16.12
N ASP A 347 8.34 -3.32 -14.90
CA ASP A 347 8.34 -4.14 -13.70
C ASP A 347 6.95 -4.71 -13.36
N GLU A 348 5.89 -3.91 -13.52
CA GLU A 348 4.50 -4.29 -13.29
C GLU A 348 4.04 -5.39 -14.25
N ILE A 349 4.32 -5.24 -15.54
CA ILE A 349 4.01 -6.25 -16.55
C ILE A 349 4.82 -7.53 -16.33
N ALA A 350 6.07 -7.42 -15.89
CA ALA A 350 6.85 -8.58 -15.48
C ALA A 350 6.25 -9.35 -14.29
N ASN A 351 5.69 -8.63 -13.30
CA ASN A 351 4.96 -9.26 -12.20
C ASN A 351 3.75 -10.06 -12.72
N MET A 352 3.03 -9.47 -13.67
CA MET A 352 1.87 -10.10 -14.29
C MET A 352 2.23 -11.32 -15.13
N ALA A 353 3.24 -11.21 -15.99
CA ALA A 353 3.71 -12.33 -16.79
C ALA A 353 4.14 -13.51 -15.92
N PHE A 354 4.85 -13.25 -14.82
CA PHE A 354 5.25 -14.29 -13.88
C PHE A 354 4.06 -14.92 -13.17
N TRP A 355 3.15 -14.13 -12.61
CA TRP A 355 1.97 -14.66 -11.93
C TRP A 355 1.05 -15.43 -12.89
N VAL A 356 0.74 -14.87 -14.07
CA VAL A 356 -0.08 -15.54 -15.09
C VAL A 356 0.58 -16.83 -15.58
N GLY A 357 1.89 -16.80 -15.85
CA GLY A 357 2.64 -18.00 -16.24
C GLY A 357 2.57 -19.10 -15.19
N LEU A 358 2.69 -18.74 -13.90
CA LEU A 358 2.52 -19.70 -12.81
C LEU A 358 1.12 -20.28 -12.76
N MET A 359 0.10 -19.43 -12.94
CA MET A 359 -1.30 -19.84 -12.91
C MET A 359 -1.62 -20.82 -14.03
N THR A 360 -1.21 -20.53 -15.27
CA THR A 360 -1.50 -21.38 -16.44
C THR A 360 -0.57 -22.59 -16.57
N GLY A 361 0.61 -22.51 -15.94
CA GLY A 361 1.65 -23.52 -15.93
C GLY A 361 1.57 -24.52 -14.78
N ARG A 362 0.59 -24.40 -13.87
CA ARG A 362 0.45 -25.25 -12.67
C ARG A 362 0.70 -26.73 -13.00
N PRO A 363 1.78 -27.34 -12.47
CA PRO A 363 2.05 -28.75 -12.66
C PRO A 363 0.96 -29.63 -12.03
N LYS A 364 0.62 -30.76 -12.66
CA LYS A 364 -0.35 -31.72 -12.12
C LYS A 364 0.00 -32.23 -10.71
N LYS A 365 1.29 -32.26 -10.34
CA LYS A 365 1.69 -32.62 -8.96
C LYS A 365 1.08 -31.69 -7.89
N TYR A 366 0.78 -30.44 -8.27
CA TYR A 366 0.15 -29.42 -7.44
C TYR A 366 -1.36 -29.30 -7.66
N ASP A 367 -1.99 -30.23 -8.37
CA ASP A 367 -3.43 -30.38 -8.25
C ASP A 367 -3.76 -30.94 -6.86
N ASN A 368 -4.93 -30.56 -6.35
CA ASN A 368 -5.41 -30.95 -5.01
C ASN A 368 -4.47 -30.59 -3.86
N ILE A 369 -3.77 -29.44 -3.91
CA ILE A 369 -2.91 -29.01 -2.78
C ILE A 369 -3.65 -28.96 -1.43
N HIS A 370 -4.98 -28.77 -1.46
CA HIS A 370 -5.81 -28.74 -0.26
C HIS A 370 -5.83 -30.06 0.53
N GLU A 371 -5.48 -31.16 -0.12
CA GLU A 371 -5.34 -32.49 0.49
C GLU A 371 -3.90 -32.79 0.93
N LYS A 372 -2.92 -32.04 0.40
CA LYS A 372 -1.48 -32.36 0.50
C LYS A 372 -0.71 -31.43 1.41
N TRP A 373 -1.09 -30.16 1.47
CA TRP A 373 -0.35 -29.08 2.15
C TRP A 373 -1.18 -28.51 3.29
N ASP A 374 -0.53 -28.11 4.39
CA ASP A 374 -1.21 -27.32 5.42
C ASP A 374 -1.41 -25.88 4.91
N PHE A 375 -2.65 -25.38 4.96
CA PHE A 375 -2.97 -24.00 4.60
C PHE A 375 -2.15 -22.97 5.40
N LYS A 376 -1.82 -23.30 6.65
CA LYS A 376 -1.01 -22.43 7.52
C LYS A 376 0.39 -22.18 6.93
N ASP A 377 0.95 -23.13 6.19
CA ASP A 377 2.26 -22.94 5.55
C ASP A 377 2.18 -21.90 4.44
N ALA A 378 1.18 -21.97 3.57
CA ALA A 378 0.95 -20.94 2.54
C ALA A 378 0.73 -19.55 3.17
N LYS A 379 -0.06 -19.49 4.25
CA LYS A 379 -0.30 -18.25 4.98
C LYS A 379 0.96 -17.69 5.65
N ILE A 380 1.75 -18.54 6.30
CA ILE A 380 3.02 -18.13 6.93
C ILE A 380 4.01 -17.66 5.87
N ASN A 381 4.11 -18.37 4.74
CA ASN A 381 4.94 -18.00 3.60
C ASN A 381 4.60 -16.58 3.11
N PHE A 382 3.32 -16.27 2.95
CA PHE A 382 2.85 -14.94 2.55
C PHE A 382 3.28 -13.83 3.52
N PHE A 383 3.02 -14.00 4.82
CA PHE A 383 3.40 -12.99 5.82
C PHE A 383 4.91 -12.93 6.10
N ARG A 384 5.67 -14.01 5.86
CA ARG A 384 7.13 -13.98 5.88
C ARG A 384 7.66 -13.18 4.70
N ALA A 385 7.17 -13.44 3.48
CA ALA A 385 7.52 -12.70 2.28
C ALA A 385 7.21 -11.21 2.41
N ALA A 386 6.04 -10.84 2.94
CA ALA A 386 5.70 -9.44 3.19
C ALA A 386 6.70 -8.75 4.14
N ARG A 387 7.15 -9.45 5.20
CA ARG A 387 8.09 -8.91 6.19
C ARG A 387 9.53 -8.83 5.67
N GLN A 388 9.98 -9.89 5.01
CA GLN A 388 11.41 -10.14 4.74
C GLN A 388 11.78 -10.03 3.25
N GLY A 389 10.80 -9.98 2.35
CA GLY A 389 11.02 -9.97 0.90
C GLY A 389 11.77 -11.23 0.44
N MET A 390 12.74 -11.07 -0.46
CA MET A 390 13.52 -12.19 -1.00
C MET A 390 14.46 -12.89 0.01
N ALA A 391 14.58 -12.38 1.25
CA ALA A 391 15.31 -13.07 2.31
C ALA A 391 14.52 -14.21 2.97
N THR A 392 13.27 -14.45 2.55
CA THR A 392 12.41 -15.50 3.09
C THR A 392 12.88 -16.92 2.72
N GLN A 393 12.73 -17.84 3.67
CA GLN A 393 12.68 -19.28 3.41
C GLN A 393 11.21 -19.73 3.41
N PHE A 394 10.83 -20.47 2.37
CA PHE A 394 9.47 -20.95 2.16
C PHE A 394 9.35 -22.40 2.59
N ASN A 395 8.22 -22.75 3.22
CA ASN A 395 7.78 -24.14 3.29
C ASN A 395 7.05 -24.45 1.99
N TRP A 396 7.68 -25.22 1.11
CA TRP A 396 7.20 -25.55 -0.22
C TRP A 396 7.18 -27.07 -0.36
N ASP A 397 6.00 -27.64 -0.57
CA ASP A 397 5.82 -29.10 -0.67
C ASP A 397 6.38 -29.89 0.52
N ASN A 398 6.17 -29.35 1.73
CA ASN A 398 6.71 -29.86 3.01
C ASN A 398 8.24 -29.80 3.15
N GLU A 399 8.94 -29.07 2.27
CA GLU A 399 10.37 -28.80 2.38
C GLU A 399 10.67 -27.32 2.59
N ILE A 400 11.75 -27.01 3.29
CA ILE A 400 12.22 -25.63 3.44
C ILE A 400 13.16 -25.29 2.30
N ILE A 401 12.80 -24.29 1.50
CA ILE A 401 13.59 -23.83 0.35
C ILE A 401 13.81 -22.31 0.41
N ALA A 402 15.00 -21.87 0.00
CA ALA A 402 15.31 -20.45 -0.11
C ALA A 402 14.50 -19.80 -1.24
N CYS A 403 14.06 -18.55 -1.05
CA CYS A 403 13.32 -17.79 -2.08
C CYS A 403 14.00 -17.82 -3.45
N GLN A 404 15.31 -17.57 -3.49
CA GLN A 404 16.07 -17.55 -4.75
C GLN A 404 16.04 -18.90 -5.46
N ASP A 405 16.29 -19.99 -4.74
CA ASP A 405 16.28 -21.34 -5.31
C ASP A 405 14.89 -21.73 -5.81
N LEU A 406 13.85 -21.49 -5.00
CA LEU A 406 12.47 -21.79 -5.38
C LEU A 406 12.07 -21.03 -6.65
N ILE A 407 12.36 -19.73 -6.72
CA ILE A 407 11.97 -18.93 -7.88
C ILE A 407 12.76 -19.35 -9.12
N LEU A 408 14.09 -19.45 -9.04
CA LEU A 408 14.94 -19.72 -10.20
C LEU A 408 14.81 -21.14 -10.73
N LYS A 409 14.78 -22.14 -9.84
CA LYS A 409 14.86 -23.55 -10.20
C LYS A 409 13.50 -24.20 -10.44
N GLU A 410 12.43 -23.64 -9.88
CA GLU A 410 11.09 -24.23 -9.97
C GLU A 410 10.04 -23.29 -10.57
N LEU A 411 9.83 -22.11 -9.98
CA LEU A 411 8.72 -21.23 -10.36
C LEU A 411 8.91 -20.57 -11.73
N LEU A 412 10.10 -20.06 -12.05
CA LEU A 412 10.37 -19.52 -13.39
C LEU A 412 10.16 -20.58 -14.48
N PRO A 413 10.73 -21.80 -14.41
CA PRO A 413 10.43 -22.86 -15.37
C PRO A 413 8.93 -23.15 -15.54
N ILE A 414 8.16 -23.17 -14.45
CA ILE A 414 6.70 -23.30 -14.49
C ILE A 414 6.07 -22.13 -15.26
N ALA A 415 6.48 -20.89 -14.98
CA ALA A 415 5.96 -19.71 -15.65
C ALA A 415 6.25 -19.70 -17.15
N TYR A 416 7.49 -20.02 -17.56
CA TYR A 416 7.86 -20.19 -18.97
C TYR A 416 6.96 -21.21 -19.68
N SER A 417 6.76 -22.37 -19.06
CA SER A 417 5.91 -23.44 -19.60
C SER A 417 4.45 -23.01 -19.73
N GLY A 418 3.90 -22.35 -18.71
CA GLY A 418 2.52 -21.87 -18.68
C GLY A 418 2.22 -20.83 -19.75
N LEU A 419 3.12 -19.86 -19.95
CA LEU A 419 2.93 -18.85 -20.99
C LEU A 419 3.06 -19.44 -22.41
N ARG A 420 4.00 -20.37 -22.63
CA ARG A 420 4.13 -21.09 -23.92
C ARG A 420 2.87 -21.90 -24.23
N LYS A 421 2.29 -22.58 -23.24
CA LYS A 421 1.03 -23.34 -23.37
C LYS A 421 -0.14 -22.46 -23.83
N MET A 422 -0.14 -21.18 -23.44
CA MET A 422 -1.15 -20.20 -23.85
C MET A 422 -0.83 -19.52 -25.19
N ASN A 423 0.21 -19.96 -25.90
CA ASN A 423 0.69 -19.36 -27.15
C ASN A 423 1.07 -17.88 -27.00
N VAL A 424 1.60 -17.48 -25.84
CA VAL A 424 2.22 -16.15 -25.67
C VAL A 424 3.53 -16.11 -26.47
N SER A 425 3.83 -14.95 -27.05
CA SER A 425 5.00 -14.75 -27.90
C SER A 425 6.29 -15.03 -27.12
N THR A 426 7.26 -15.67 -27.77
CA THR A 426 8.57 -15.92 -27.13
C THR A 426 9.23 -14.61 -26.71
N THR A 427 9.05 -13.53 -27.47
CA THR A 427 9.60 -12.21 -27.13
C THR A 427 9.04 -11.69 -25.79
N ASP A 428 7.73 -11.74 -25.57
CA ASP A 428 7.13 -11.32 -24.30
C ASP A 428 7.63 -12.20 -23.16
N ILE A 429 7.63 -13.52 -23.36
CA ILE A 429 8.05 -14.49 -22.34
C ILE A 429 9.48 -14.22 -21.89
N GLU A 430 10.42 -14.17 -22.85
CA GLU A 430 11.84 -14.00 -22.55
C GLU A 430 12.11 -12.61 -21.93
N TYR A 431 11.50 -11.54 -22.46
CA TYR A 431 11.71 -10.20 -21.92
C TYR A 431 11.22 -10.05 -20.47
N TYR A 432 9.94 -10.37 -20.22
CA TYR A 432 9.32 -10.12 -18.91
C TYR A 432 9.78 -11.10 -17.83
N LEU A 433 9.97 -12.38 -18.15
CA LEU A 433 10.48 -13.33 -17.16
C LEU A 433 11.97 -13.12 -16.86
N LYS A 434 12.75 -12.58 -17.81
CA LYS A 434 14.14 -12.17 -17.54
C LYS A 434 14.22 -11.01 -16.55
N ILE A 435 13.25 -10.09 -16.53
CA ILE A 435 13.16 -9.04 -15.52
C ILE A 435 13.04 -9.65 -14.12
N ILE A 436 12.16 -10.64 -13.94
CA ILE A 436 12.00 -11.35 -12.67
C ILE A 436 13.27 -12.07 -12.26
N GLU A 437 13.90 -12.81 -13.19
CA GLU A 437 15.19 -13.47 -12.95
C GLU A 437 16.25 -12.46 -12.48
N ASN A 438 16.37 -11.32 -13.18
CA ASN A 438 17.34 -10.27 -12.84
C ASN A 438 17.06 -9.66 -11.46
N ARG A 439 15.80 -9.48 -11.07
CA ARG A 439 15.46 -9.01 -9.71
C ARG A 439 15.89 -10.01 -8.64
N VAL A 440 15.62 -11.30 -8.85
CA VAL A 440 16.02 -12.36 -7.93
C VAL A 440 17.54 -12.41 -7.76
N LEU A 441 18.29 -12.22 -8.85
CA LEU A 441 19.76 -12.22 -8.83
C LEU A 441 20.37 -10.94 -8.26
N HIS A 442 19.63 -9.83 -8.20
CA HIS A 442 20.15 -8.53 -7.79
C HIS A 442 19.34 -7.90 -6.66
N ARG A 443 18.25 -7.20 -7.00
CA ARG A 443 17.40 -6.50 -6.04
C ARG A 443 15.99 -6.25 -6.57
N ASN A 444 15.01 -6.25 -5.68
CA ASN A 444 13.67 -5.74 -5.94
C ASN A 444 13.53 -4.26 -5.54
N GLY A 445 12.36 -3.67 -5.78
CA GLY A 445 12.10 -2.25 -5.51
C GLY A 445 12.25 -1.89 -4.04
N SER A 446 11.75 -2.73 -3.14
CA SER A 446 11.88 -2.55 -1.70
C SER A 446 13.34 -2.50 -1.23
N GLN A 447 14.19 -3.41 -1.71
CA GLN A 447 15.62 -3.40 -1.41
C GLN A 447 16.31 -2.16 -1.98
N TRP A 448 15.99 -1.75 -3.21
CA TRP A 448 16.56 -0.54 -3.82
C TRP A 448 16.19 0.72 -3.03
N MET A 449 14.92 0.88 -2.63
CA MET A 449 14.43 2.02 -1.85
C MET A 449 15.12 2.11 -0.49
N VAL A 450 15.20 0.99 0.27
CA VAL A 450 15.85 0.97 1.58
C VAL A 450 17.34 1.32 1.50
N LEU A 451 18.07 0.70 0.57
CA LEU A 451 19.50 0.93 0.43
C LEU A 451 19.79 2.37 0.01
N SER A 452 19.01 2.91 -0.93
CA SER A 452 19.14 4.30 -1.38
C SER A 452 18.78 5.30 -0.27
N TYR A 453 17.68 5.06 0.45
CA TYR A 453 17.27 5.90 1.58
C TYR A 453 18.31 5.94 2.68
N ARG A 454 18.84 4.77 3.09
CA ARG A 454 19.92 4.68 4.08
C ARG A 454 21.19 5.39 3.62
N ASN A 455 21.50 5.37 2.32
CA ASN A 455 22.66 6.10 1.81
C ASN A 455 22.46 7.62 1.86
N LEU A 456 21.27 8.10 1.48
CA LEU A 456 20.88 9.51 1.58
C LEU A 456 20.93 10.02 3.02
N LEU A 457 20.49 9.22 4.00
CA LEU A 457 20.51 9.58 5.42
C LEU A 457 21.92 9.86 5.98
N LYS A 458 23.00 9.53 5.25
CA LYS A 458 24.37 9.87 5.66
C LYS A 458 24.67 11.36 5.55
N GLN A 459 24.03 12.07 4.63
CA GLN A 459 24.26 13.52 4.39
C GLN A 459 22.97 14.35 4.47
N HIS A 460 21.79 13.73 4.35
CA HIS A 460 20.50 14.40 4.36
C HIS A 460 19.66 14.00 5.57
N LYS A 461 18.82 14.91 6.06
CA LYS A 461 17.79 14.58 7.06
C LYS A 461 16.66 13.78 6.43
N PRO A 462 15.87 13.02 7.22
CA PRO A 462 14.82 12.12 6.70
C PRO A 462 13.83 12.76 5.73
N TYR A 463 13.44 14.01 5.97
CA TYR A 463 12.49 14.72 5.10
C TYR A 463 13.06 14.94 3.69
N ALA A 464 14.26 15.54 3.59
CA ALA A 464 14.94 15.78 2.32
C ALA A 464 15.28 14.45 1.62
N ALA A 465 15.78 13.45 2.37
CA ALA A 465 16.07 12.12 1.83
C ALA A 465 14.84 11.45 1.20
N SER A 466 13.66 11.61 1.81
CA SER A 466 12.39 11.06 1.29
C SER A 466 11.98 11.74 -0.02
N GLN A 467 12.16 13.06 -0.12
CA GLN A 467 11.85 13.78 -1.36
C GLN A 467 12.84 13.45 -2.49
N ILE A 468 14.14 13.35 -2.20
CA ILE A 468 15.16 12.92 -3.17
C ILE A 468 14.86 11.50 -3.67
N LEU A 469 14.45 10.60 -2.77
CA LEU A 469 14.04 9.25 -3.13
C LEU A 469 12.81 9.26 -4.06
N ALA A 470 11.75 9.97 -3.70
CA ALA A 470 10.54 10.07 -4.52
C ALA A 470 10.82 10.69 -5.90
N ALA A 471 11.62 11.76 -5.96
CA ALA A 471 12.06 12.38 -7.20
C ALA A 471 12.87 11.41 -8.08
N THR A 472 13.72 10.58 -7.46
CA THR A 472 14.51 9.61 -8.20
C THR A 472 13.64 8.48 -8.75
N ILE A 473 12.64 8.00 -7.98
CA ILE A 473 11.66 7.02 -8.47
C ILE A 473 10.96 7.58 -9.71
N TYR A 474 10.45 8.81 -9.63
CA TYR A 474 9.84 9.50 -10.77
C TYR A 474 10.79 9.60 -11.98
N ASN A 475 12.03 10.06 -11.78
CA ASN A 475 12.96 10.22 -12.90
C ASN A 475 13.34 8.89 -13.56
N LYS A 476 13.35 7.80 -12.79
CA LYS A 476 13.69 6.46 -13.28
C LYS A 476 12.50 5.76 -13.93
N GLN A 477 11.29 5.87 -13.37
CA GLN A 477 10.08 5.30 -13.96
C GLN A 477 9.81 5.87 -15.36
N MET A 478 10.10 7.15 -15.58
CA MET A 478 9.88 7.80 -16.89
C MET A 478 10.74 7.22 -18.02
N ARG A 479 11.79 6.47 -17.68
CA ARG A 479 12.64 5.75 -18.64
C ARG A 479 12.20 4.29 -18.83
N ASP A 480 11.29 3.83 -17.98
CA ASP A 480 10.73 2.49 -17.98
C ASP A 480 11.78 1.36 -17.94
N PHE A 481 12.91 1.63 -17.29
CA PHE A 481 13.90 0.59 -17.04
C PHE A 481 13.55 -0.20 -15.77
N PRO A 482 13.70 -1.53 -15.77
CA PRO A 482 13.44 -2.35 -14.60
C PRO A 482 14.34 -1.99 -13.41
N VAL A 483 13.80 -2.05 -12.19
CA VAL A 483 14.50 -1.63 -10.97
C VAL A 483 15.79 -2.38 -10.67
N ALA A 484 15.92 -3.63 -11.12
CA ALA A 484 17.15 -4.41 -10.97
C ALA A 484 18.36 -3.73 -11.63
N SER A 485 18.13 -2.90 -12.65
CA SER A 485 19.16 -2.14 -13.37
C SER A 485 19.50 -0.80 -12.74
N TRP A 486 18.75 -0.35 -11.73
CA TRP A 486 18.92 0.98 -11.15
C TRP A 486 20.12 0.99 -10.20
N LYS A 487 21.02 1.96 -10.44
CA LYS A 487 22.08 2.29 -9.48
C LYS A 487 21.46 2.82 -8.19
N LEU A 488 22.13 2.57 -7.07
CA LEU A 488 21.77 3.19 -5.79
C LEU A 488 21.99 4.70 -5.85
N ILE A 489 21.16 5.43 -5.11
CA ILE A 489 21.32 6.88 -4.97
C ILE A 489 22.58 7.15 -4.14
N GLU A 490 23.43 8.05 -4.60
CA GLU A 490 24.65 8.46 -3.91
C GLU A 490 24.30 9.35 -2.71
N SER A 491 25.11 9.31 -1.64
CA SER A 491 24.80 10.04 -0.41
C SER A 491 24.79 11.54 -0.59
N GLU A 492 25.53 12.06 -1.57
CA GLU A 492 25.68 13.48 -1.89
C GLU A 492 24.65 13.96 -2.93
N SER A 493 23.72 13.09 -3.35
CA SER A 493 22.72 13.43 -4.36
C SER A 493 21.81 14.55 -3.87
N GLU A 494 21.91 15.73 -4.49
CA GLU A 494 21.06 16.87 -4.17
C GLU A 494 19.65 16.75 -4.75
N MET A 495 18.75 17.63 -4.28
CA MET A 495 17.39 17.73 -4.80
C MET A 495 17.44 18.19 -6.27
N SER A 496 16.91 17.37 -7.18
CA SER A 496 16.86 17.67 -8.62
C SER A 496 15.79 18.71 -9.01
N PHE A 497 15.15 19.34 -8.03
CA PHE A 497 14.03 20.25 -8.18
C PHE A 497 14.16 21.41 -7.20
N LYS A 498 13.45 22.52 -7.47
CA LYS A 498 13.43 23.67 -6.57
C LYS A 498 12.64 23.31 -5.31
N SER A 499 13.23 23.57 -4.14
CA SER A 499 12.57 23.41 -2.84
C SER A 499 12.58 24.73 -2.08
N ALA A 500 11.51 25.00 -1.33
CA ALA A 500 11.38 26.16 -0.46
C ALA A 500 12.43 26.25 0.68
N ASN A 501 13.31 25.25 0.86
CA ASN A 501 14.38 25.24 1.87
C ASN A 501 13.89 25.73 3.25
N THR A 502 13.03 24.93 3.85
CA THR A 502 12.40 25.19 5.16
C THR A 502 13.14 24.47 6.29
N VAL A 503 12.84 24.84 7.53
CA VAL A 503 13.36 24.19 8.76
C VAL A 503 13.24 22.67 8.71
N LYS A 504 12.12 22.15 8.19
CA LYS A 504 11.86 20.70 8.09
C LYS A 504 12.94 19.91 7.33
N HIS A 505 13.63 20.56 6.39
CA HIS A 505 14.70 19.92 5.60
C HIS A 505 15.98 19.68 6.40
N PHE A 506 16.20 20.45 7.47
CA PHE A 506 17.46 20.48 8.20
C PHE A 506 17.30 20.11 9.68
N MET A 507 16.08 20.12 10.22
CA MET A 507 15.86 19.79 11.62
C MET A 507 16.16 18.32 11.93
N THR A 508 16.61 18.08 13.16
CA THR A 508 16.76 16.74 13.73
C THR A 508 15.48 16.38 14.50
N THR A 509 14.86 15.24 14.16
CA THR A 509 13.61 14.78 14.78
C THR A 509 13.82 13.73 15.88
N SER A 510 14.97 13.04 15.89
CA SER A 510 15.37 12.17 16.98
C SER A 510 16.03 12.99 18.10
N VAL A 511 15.21 13.68 18.88
CA VAL A 511 15.66 14.61 19.91
C VAL A 511 15.68 13.93 21.28
N PHE A 512 16.79 14.09 22.02
CA PHE A 512 16.82 13.77 23.45
C PHE A 512 16.07 14.84 24.22
N THR A 513 15.12 14.43 25.04
CA THR A 513 14.31 15.33 25.88
C THR A 513 14.38 14.90 27.34
N VAL A 514 14.20 15.85 28.25
CA VAL A 514 14.20 15.61 29.71
C VAL A 514 12.96 16.22 30.35
N ASP A 515 12.61 15.75 31.55
CA ASP A 515 11.61 16.37 32.41
C ASP A 515 12.24 17.46 33.29
N ALA A 516 11.45 18.46 33.69
CA ALA A 516 11.92 19.54 34.54
C ALA A 516 12.42 19.06 35.92
N ASN A 517 11.95 17.90 36.39
CA ASN A 517 12.36 17.31 37.66
C ASN A 517 13.57 16.37 37.56
N ASP A 518 14.10 16.13 36.36
CA ASP A 518 15.26 15.27 36.18
C ASP A 518 16.51 15.83 36.89
N SER A 519 17.39 14.92 37.34
CA SER A 519 18.68 15.28 37.95
C SER A 519 19.59 15.97 36.94
N LEU A 520 20.04 17.19 37.25
CA LEU A 520 20.92 17.96 36.37
C LEU A 520 22.24 17.22 36.12
N GLN A 521 22.80 16.55 37.13
CA GLN A 521 23.99 15.71 37.02
C GLN A 521 23.84 14.61 35.96
N LEU A 522 22.70 13.91 35.96
CA LEU A 522 22.44 12.85 34.98
C LEU A 522 22.30 13.45 33.58
N VAL A 523 21.54 14.53 33.44
CA VAL A 523 21.34 15.21 32.16
C VAL A 523 22.67 15.72 31.60
N TYR A 524 23.52 16.35 32.42
CA TYR A 524 24.87 16.76 32.03
C TYR A 524 25.70 15.59 31.48
N ASN A 525 25.72 14.47 32.19
CA ASN A 525 26.44 13.28 31.76
C ASN A 525 25.90 12.74 30.43
N ILE A 526 24.58 12.69 30.24
CA ILE A 526 23.95 12.33 28.96
C ILE A 526 24.39 13.28 27.86
N MET A 527 24.41 14.59 28.13
CA MET A 527 24.83 15.61 27.16
C MET A 527 26.28 15.40 26.71
N VAL A 528 27.18 15.12 27.65
CA VAL A 528 28.59 14.80 27.37
C VAL A 528 28.71 13.50 26.57
N TRP A 529 28.07 12.41 27.02
CA TRP A 529 28.16 11.09 26.36
C TRP A 529 27.60 11.11 24.95
N LYS A 530 26.50 11.84 24.73
CA LYS A 530 25.84 11.97 23.43
C LYS A 530 26.40 13.10 22.58
N LYS A 531 27.35 13.89 23.11
CA LYS A 531 27.95 15.07 22.46
C LYS A 531 26.88 16.08 21.98
N ILE A 532 25.88 16.33 22.82
CA ILE A 532 24.80 17.29 22.55
C ILE A 532 24.94 18.51 23.46
N ASN A 533 24.75 19.71 22.88
CA ASN A 533 24.93 20.97 23.60
C ASN A 533 23.63 21.57 24.14
N HIS A 534 22.48 21.09 23.65
CA HIS A 534 21.16 21.60 24.03
C HIS A 534 20.18 20.43 24.16
N VAL A 535 19.32 20.50 25.17
CA VAL A 535 18.29 19.50 25.44
C VAL A 535 16.96 20.22 25.69
N PRO A 536 15.92 19.98 24.87
CA PRO A 536 14.58 20.47 25.16
C PRO A 536 13.99 19.80 26.40
N VAL A 537 13.32 20.60 27.23
CA VAL A 537 12.61 20.14 28.42
C VAL A 537 11.13 20.06 28.09
N ILE A 538 10.53 18.89 28.29
CA ILE A 538 9.12 18.64 28.00
C ILE A 538 8.37 18.26 29.27
N ASN A 539 7.06 18.53 29.29
CA ASN A 539 6.18 18.04 30.35
C ASN A 539 5.59 16.65 30.03
N THR A 540 4.78 16.12 30.93
CA THR A 540 4.06 14.84 30.76
C THR A 540 3.10 14.81 29.56
N LYS A 541 2.69 15.97 29.05
CA LYS A 541 1.86 16.12 27.83
C LYS A 541 2.70 16.24 26.55
N LYS A 542 4.03 16.10 26.63
CA LYS A 542 5.00 16.31 25.54
C LYS A 542 5.02 17.73 24.97
N GLU A 543 4.60 18.71 25.76
CA GLU A 543 4.70 20.13 25.41
C GLU A 543 6.07 20.66 25.85
N LEU A 544 6.64 21.55 25.04
CA LEU A 544 7.92 22.19 25.35
C LEU A 544 7.72 23.22 26.48
N VAL A 545 8.49 23.07 27.58
CA VAL A 545 8.43 23.98 28.75
C VAL A 545 9.75 24.68 29.06
N GLY A 546 10.84 24.24 28.44
CA GLY A 546 12.15 24.86 28.61
C GLY A 546 13.20 24.30 27.65
N ILE A 547 14.40 24.87 27.70
CA ILE A 547 15.59 24.31 27.05
C ILE A 547 16.78 24.46 27.99
N LEU A 548 17.64 23.45 28.04
CA LEU A 548 18.87 23.46 28.81
C LEU A 548 20.08 23.49 27.87
N SER A 549 20.98 24.46 28.04
CA SER A 549 22.28 24.46 27.38
C SER A 549 23.35 23.85 28.29
N ILE A 550 24.33 23.16 27.71
CA ILE A 550 25.47 22.64 28.48
C ILE A 550 26.26 23.77 29.18
N LYS A 551 26.17 24.99 28.64
CA LYS A 551 26.81 26.19 29.20
C LYS A 551 26.14 26.70 30.48
N ASP A 552 24.89 26.31 30.72
CA ASP A 552 24.13 26.72 31.91
C ASP A 552 24.47 25.84 33.12
N ILE A 553 25.19 24.73 32.89
CA ILE A 553 25.55 23.74 33.91
C ILE A 553 26.94 24.06 34.46
N SER A 554 27.06 24.15 35.77
CA SER A 554 28.32 24.39 36.49
C SER A 554 28.47 23.38 37.63
N PRO A 555 29.69 23.15 38.14
CA PRO A 555 29.90 22.28 39.30
C PRO A 555 29.07 22.70 40.54
N GLU A 556 28.79 23.99 40.67
CA GLU A 556 28.05 24.57 41.80
C GLU A 556 26.56 24.21 41.78
N ASN A 557 25.97 24.05 40.60
CA ASN A 557 24.54 23.78 40.45
C ASN A 557 24.21 22.31 40.14
N LEU A 558 25.23 21.47 39.98
CA LEU A 558 25.12 20.10 39.47
C LEU A 558 24.21 19.19 40.33
N ASN A 559 24.14 19.44 41.63
CA ASN A 559 23.29 18.72 42.59
C ASN A 559 21.84 19.24 42.65
N THR A 560 21.33 19.79 41.54
CA THR A 560 19.96 20.32 41.46
C THR A 560 19.14 19.67 40.34
N THR A 561 17.92 20.17 40.11
CA THR A 561 17.02 19.71 39.04
C THR A 561 17.08 20.62 37.83
N VAL A 562 16.65 20.10 36.68
CA VAL A 562 16.61 20.86 35.41
C VAL A 562 15.80 22.15 35.52
N ASP A 563 14.66 22.14 36.23
CA ASP A 563 13.77 23.31 36.38
C ASP A 563 14.47 24.58 36.89
N LYS A 564 15.46 24.42 37.77
CA LYS A 564 16.14 25.57 38.39
C LYS A 564 17.12 26.27 37.46
N ILE A 565 17.58 25.57 36.42
CA ILE A 565 18.65 26.03 35.53
C ILE A 565 18.14 26.28 34.11
N MET A 566 17.11 25.54 33.65
CA MET A 566 16.59 25.65 32.29
C MET A 566 16.11 27.06 31.93
N CYS A 567 16.26 27.43 30.66
CA CYS A 567 15.63 28.63 30.12
C CYS A 567 14.14 28.36 29.85
N LYS A 568 13.26 29.07 30.54
CA LYS A 568 11.79 28.97 30.40
C LYS A 568 11.23 29.80 29.24
N GLN A 569 11.92 30.88 28.86
CA GLN A 569 11.55 31.72 27.72
C GLN A 569 12.22 31.20 26.45
N VAL A 570 11.64 30.14 25.90
CA VAL A 570 12.23 29.45 24.75
C VAL A 570 11.84 30.13 23.45
N VAL A 571 12.85 30.55 22.68
CA VAL A 571 12.64 30.96 21.29
C VAL A 571 12.44 29.69 20.45
N THR A 572 11.32 29.61 19.76
CA THR A 572 10.93 28.44 18.96
C THR A 572 10.74 28.82 17.50
N ILE A 573 10.65 27.81 16.65
CA ILE A 573 10.42 27.97 15.21
C ILE A 573 9.44 26.90 14.71
N SER A 574 8.69 27.19 13.64
CA SER A 574 7.85 26.21 12.95
C SER A 574 8.67 25.38 11.96
N GLU A 575 8.26 24.13 11.71
CA GLU A 575 8.88 23.30 10.66
C GLU A 575 8.69 23.90 9.25
N SER A 576 7.65 24.71 9.04
CA SER A 576 7.34 25.40 7.79
C SER A 576 8.09 26.72 7.60
N ASP A 577 8.77 27.24 8.64
CA ASP A 577 9.51 28.49 8.53
C ASP A 577 10.73 28.35 7.60
N THR A 578 11.17 29.47 7.03
CA THR A 578 12.33 29.51 6.14
C THR A 578 13.64 29.41 6.91
N ILE A 579 14.68 28.89 6.26
CA ILE A 579 16.04 28.87 6.83
C ILE A 579 16.59 30.29 7.04
N LYS A 580 16.16 31.26 6.23
CA LYS A 580 16.48 32.68 6.45
C LYS A 580 15.94 33.17 7.80
N ARG A 581 14.70 32.81 8.15
CA ARG A 581 14.10 33.15 9.44
C ARG A 581 14.86 32.48 10.60
N ALA A 582 15.25 31.21 10.44
CA ALA A 582 16.08 30.52 11.42
C ALA A 582 17.41 31.24 11.67
N LYS A 583 18.14 31.61 10.60
CA LYS A 583 19.40 32.37 10.69
C LYS A 583 19.22 33.74 11.37
N GLN A 584 18.10 34.42 11.10
CA GLN A 584 17.76 35.67 11.79
C GLN A 584 17.54 35.46 13.29
N LEU A 585 16.77 34.43 13.69
CA LEU A 585 16.52 34.13 15.09
C LEU A 585 17.81 33.77 15.84
N PHE A 586 18.70 32.97 15.24
CA PHE A 586 20.02 32.68 15.81
C PHE A 586 20.82 33.96 16.10
N ASN A 587 20.89 34.87 15.12
CA ASN A 587 21.64 36.12 15.25
C ASN A 587 21.00 37.11 16.24
N THR A 588 19.69 37.32 16.17
CA THR A 588 18.97 38.29 17.00
C THR A 588 19.00 37.89 18.47
N HIS A 589 18.78 36.61 18.77
CA HIS A 589 18.74 36.11 20.15
C HIS A 589 20.09 35.59 20.65
N LYS A 590 21.13 35.57 19.80
CA LYS A 590 22.47 35.02 20.10
C LYS A 590 22.41 33.58 20.65
N ILE A 591 21.54 32.77 20.04
CA ILE A 591 21.32 31.36 20.39
C ILE A 591 21.83 30.46 19.26
N ASN A 592 22.17 29.22 19.59
CA ASN A 592 22.68 28.23 18.64
C ASN A 592 21.72 27.05 18.41
N SER A 593 20.53 27.11 19.01
CA SER A 593 19.53 26.05 18.94
C SER A 593 18.11 26.64 18.98
N LEU A 594 17.25 26.09 18.13
CA LEU A 594 15.84 26.41 18.01
C LEU A 594 15.03 25.11 18.11
N PRO A 595 14.29 24.89 19.21
CA PRO A 595 13.27 23.86 19.25
C PRO A 595 12.21 24.13 18.19
N VAL A 596 11.92 23.09 17.40
CA VAL A 596 10.90 23.14 16.36
C VAL A 596 9.60 22.62 16.95
N VAL A 597 8.55 23.44 16.90
CA VAL A 597 7.27 23.13 17.57
C VAL A 597 6.08 23.30 16.63
N GLN A 598 5.03 22.53 16.90
CA GLN A 598 3.69 22.73 16.34
C GLN A 598 2.68 22.67 17.48
N GLU A 599 1.87 23.72 17.64
CA GLU A 599 0.86 23.80 18.72
C GLU A 599 1.47 23.46 20.12
N LYS A 600 2.67 23.99 20.40
CA LYS A 600 3.49 23.76 21.62
C LYS A 600 4.12 22.37 21.78
N ARG A 601 3.81 21.41 20.91
CA ARG A 601 4.44 20.08 20.92
C ARG A 601 5.78 20.13 20.19
N LEU A 602 6.79 19.51 20.78
CA LEU A 602 8.11 19.41 20.19
C LEU A 602 8.10 18.42 19.01
N LEU A 603 8.51 18.89 17.84
CA LEU A 603 8.69 18.07 16.64
C LEU A 603 10.16 17.71 16.38
N GLY A 604 11.06 18.63 16.75
CA GLY A 604 12.47 18.50 16.44
C GLY A 604 13.31 19.62 17.02
N ILE A 605 14.57 19.67 16.63
CA ILE A 605 15.51 20.74 16.99
C ILE A 605 16.33 21.12 15.76
N LEU A 606 16.54 22.42 15.56
CA LEU A 606 17.43 22.96 14.55
C LEU A 606 18.59 23.66 15.24
N THR A 607 19.81 23.39 14.79
CA THR A 607 21.03 24.03 15.32
C THR A 607 21.78 24.77 14.24
N THR A 608 22.70 25.65 14.62
CA THR A 608 23.58 26.35 13.68
C THR A 608 24.48 25.40 12.88
N ASN A 609 24.72 24.18 13.36
CA ASN A 609 25.52 23.19 12.64
C ASN A 609 24.72 22.46 11.56
N ASP A 610 23.39 22.58 11.58
CA ASP A 610 22.53 21.95 10.58
C ASP A 610 22.38 22.79 9.29
N ILE A 611 22.76 24.08 9.27
CA ILE A 611 22.41 25.06 8.21
C ILE A 611 23.48 26.08 7.80
#